data_AF-A0A2V6FRU8-F1
#
_entry.id   AF-A0A2V6FRU8-F1
#
_cell.length_a   1.000
_cell.length_b   1.000
_cell.length_c   1.000
_cell.angle_alpha   90.00
_cell.angle_beta   90.00
_cell.angle_gamma   90.00
#
_symmetry.space_group_name_H-M   'P 1'
#
loop_
_entity.id
_entity.type
_entity.pdbx_description
1 polymer ?
#
loop_
_entity_poly.entity_id
_entity_poly.type
_entity_poly.pdbx_seq_one_letter_code
_entity_poly.pdbx_strand_id
1 'polypeptide(L)'
;PGQRSLYAAVNPIAEECFRDCKFEISEALLDEVVIDAEPWIDFWRDNYAFVASRVATGLRMVLEKVGKTALPLPAFLRACETAKLPLTGPGLVGLAVMAFQEVKVAFRERLKPHAHLNEYELTAADCHVVRDNFTYQKFDEFTFPSGDLQLAAKSHDAILRGEYRWIVSELHPAAATLHHCMYWSCPNHDALSRALQLSTCDKPFFHFGFFAADFTAHTTVRIFDALPQQAVFASPQRGNPRWRSVPPARAEVFIDDEGDVALRANGEYLGSFARNWIIPLGFHPFQFGLTPHTPRLRCGRVIVQRRAWTVSIEEMGAGNFSGLSRDLILGVERLRAAKDLPRFVYIRPTEKALRRTGAEGRDKDTIRRVGNHRNATRARRSLVARSRRPSHLRVTHIDRPAMKLMKSVAIGNSDERTRPRGTGILPVGDADSRKSAGETPTGPTNKLSVPRFPK
;
A
#
# COMPACT_ATOMS: atom_id res chain seq x y z
N PRO A 1 4.90 -44.36 1.84
CA PRO A 1 3.62 -43.92 1.23
C PRO A 1 3.38 -42.42 1.51
N GLY A 2 3.82 -41.58 0.58
CA GLY A 2 3.88 -40.12 0.75
C GLY A 2 2.53 -39.44 0.48
N GLN A 3 2.10 -38.58 1.40
CA GLN A 3 1.00 -37.65 1.16
C GLN A 3 1.37 -36.74 -0.01
N ARG A 4 0.79 -37.02 -1.18
CA ARG A 4 0.79 -36.09 -2.31
C ARG A 4 -0.29 -35.04 -2.03
N SER A 5 0.10 -33.87 -1.55
CA SER A 5 -0.77 -32.70 -1.59
C SER A 5 -0.70 -32.08 -2.98
N LEU A 6 -1.86 -31.91 -3.63
CA LEU A 6 -1.99 -31.18 -4.90
C LEU A 6 -1.74 -29.67 -4.72
N TYR A 7 -2.07 -29.13 -3.55
CA TYR A 7 -1.84 -27.74 -3.19
C TYR A 7 -1.42 -27.64 -1.71
N ALA A 8 -0.47 -26.75 -1.43
CA ALA A 8 -0.08 -26.37 -0.08
C ALA A 8 0.00 -24.84 -0.02
N ALA A 9 -0.76 -24.24 0.89
CA ALA A 9 -0.73 -22.80 1.13
C ALA A 9 -0.45 -22.55 2.61
N VAL A 10 0.43 -21.59 2.90
CA VAL A 10 0.75 -21.20 4.29
C VAL A 10 -0.41 -20.43 4.91
N ASN A 11 -1.25 -19.80 4.10
CA ASN A 11 -2.50 -19.17 4.54
C ASN A 11 -3.58 -19.26 3.45
N PRO A 12 -4.35 -20.35 3.43
CA PRO A 12 -5.36 -20.57 2.40
C PRO A 12 -6.62 -19.70 2.56
N ILE A 13 -6.80 -19.07 3.73
CA ILE A 13 -8.02 -18.31 4.06
C ILE A 13 -7.63 -16.86 4.32
N ALA A 14 -8.40 -15.95 3.71
CA ALA A 14 -8.42 -14.54 4.07
C ALA A 14 -9.80 -14.24 4.66
N GLU A 15 -9.82 -13.58 5.80
CA GLU A 15 -11.04 -13.11 6.45
C GLU A 15 -10.98 -11.58 6.48
N GLU A 16 -12.01 -10.94 5.93
CA GLU A 16 -12.18 -9.50 5.99
C GLU A 16 -13.23 -9.20 7.06
N CYS A 17 -12.81 -8.52 8.13
CA CYS A 17 -13.69 -8.20 9.26
C CYS A 17 -14.24 -6.78 9.09
N PHE A 18 -15.53 -6.68 8.83
CA PHE A 18 -16.22 -5.40 8.78
C PHE A 18 -16.79 -5.06 10.15
N ARG A 19 -16.65 -3.79 10.54
CA ARG A 19 -17.32 -3.26 11.71
C ARG A 19 -18.40 -2.30 11.23
N ASP A 20 -19.62 -2.48 11.72
CA ASP A 20 -20.66 -1.49 11.51
C ASP A 20 -20.26 -0.19 12.23
N CYS A 21 -19.94 0.83 11.44
CA CYS A 21 -19.48 2.13 11.90
C CYS A 21 -20.21 3.21 11.12
N LYS A 22 -20.85 4.13 11.83
CA LYS A 22 -21.31 5.38 11.23
C LYS A 22 -20.22 6.42 11.43
N PHE A 23 -19.54 6.74 10.34
CA PHE A 23 -18.51 7.78 10.29
C PHE A 23 -18.90 8.77 9.20
N GLU A 24 -19.01 10.03 9.59
CA GLU A 24 -19.31 11.13 8.69
C GLU A 24 -18.20 12.17 8.82
N ILE A 25 -17.79 12.73 7.69
CA ILE A 25 -16.78 13.77 7.62
C ILE A 25 -17.24 14.77 6.57
N SER A 26 -17.09 16.06 6.87
CA SER A 26 -17.43 17.12 5.92
C SER A 26 -16.35 17.24 4.84
N GLU A 27 -16.78 17.65 3.64
CA GLU A 27 -15.88 17.99 2.53
C GLU A 27 -14.87 19.06 2.95
N ALA A 28 -15.33 20.11 3.64
CA ALA A 28 -14.44 21.16 4.16
C ALA A 28 -13.29 20.62 5.04
N LEU A 29 -13.55 19.58 5.86
CA LEU A 29 -12.50 18.99 6.70
C LEU A 29 -11.49 18.17 5.88
N LEU A 30 -11.93 17.57 4.77
CA LEU A 30 -11.06 16.87 3.81
C LEU A 30 -10.27 17.85 2.95
N ASP A 31 -10.89 18.94 2.52
CA ASP A 31 -10.26 20.00 1.73
C ASP A 31 -9.07 20.63 2.46
N GLU A 32 -9.12 20.72 3.79
CA GLU A 32 -7.96 21.13 4.60
C GLU A 32 -6.72 20.29 4.32
N VAL A 33 -6.85 18.98 4.09
CA VAL A 33 -5.69 18.13 3.77
C VAL A 33 -5.13 18.50 2.40
N VAL A 34 -6.01 18.69 1.42
CA VAL A 34 -5.62 19.04 0.06
C VAL A 34 -4.94 20.40 0.03
N ILE A 35 -5.48 21.38 0.75
CA ILE A 35 -4.97 22.76 0.83
C ILE A 35 -3.68 22.82 1.63
N ASP A 36 -3.69 22.39 2.90
CA ASP A 36 -2.53 22.55 3.78
C ASP A 36 -1.36 21.67 3.33
N ALA A 37 -1.62 20.47 2.82
CA ALA A 37 -0.58 19.55 2.37
C ALA A 37 -0.33 19.61 0.85
N GLU A 38 -0.87 20.60 0.13
CA GLU A 38 -0.65 20.78 -1.30
C GLU A 38 0.84 20.66 -1.67
N PRO A 39 1.80 21.32 -0.99
CA PRO A 39 3.22 21.18 -1.35
C PRO A 39 3.73 19.75 -1.25
N TRP A 40 3.29 19.00 -0.24
CA TRP A 40 3.71 17.62 -0.03
C TRP A 40 3.08 16.66 -1.04
N ILE A 41 1.81 16.90 -1.39
CA ILE A 41 1.11 16.18 -2.45
C ILE A 41 1.82 16.43 -3.78
N ASP A 42 2.18 17.68 -4.08
CA ASP A 42 2.93 18.03 -5.28
C ASP A 42 4.32 17.38 -5.31
N PHE A 43 5.03 17.36 -4.18
CA PHE A 43 6.29 16.63 -4.07
C PHE A 43 6.11 15.14 -4.39
N TRP A 44 5.03 14.52 -3.92
CA TRP A 44 4.69 13.13 -4.27
C TRP A 44 4.47 12.96 -5.77
N ARG A 45 3.69 13.85 -6.39
CA ARG A 45 3.36 13.81 -7.82
C ARG A 45 4.60 13.99 -8.69
N ASP A 46 5.44 14.97 -8.35
CA ASP A 46 6.69 15.24 -9.06
C ASP A 46 7.63 14.05 -8.96
N ASN A 47 7.76 13.48 -7.77
CA ASN A 47 8.59 12.31 -7.54
C ASN A 47 8.09 11.11 -8.36
N TYR A 48 6.77 10.89 -8.41
CA TYR A 48 6.17 9.87 -9.25
C TYR A 48 6.50 10.07 -10.73
N ALA A 49 6.26 11.27 -11.24
CA ALA A 49 6.51 11.62 -12.64
C ALA A 49 8.00 11.45 -13.01
N PHE A 50 8.91 11.83 -12.12
CA PHE A 50 10.35 11.61 -12.28
C PHE A 50 10.70 10.12 -12.35
N VAL A 51 10.15 9.30 -11.45
CA VAL A 51 10.37 7.85 -11.45
C VAL A 51 9.85 7.23 -12.75
N ALA A 52 8.66 7.60 -13.19
CA ALA A 52 8.09 7.16 -14.47
C ALA A 52 9.02 7.53 -15.64
N SER A 53 9.51 8.77 -15.71
CA SER A 53 10.47 9.19 -16.75
C SER A 53 11.78 8.39 -16.74
N ARG A 54 12.30 8.02 -15.55
CA ARG A 54 13.49 7.16 -15.44
C ARG A 54 13.23 5.74 -15.93
N VAL A 55 12.07 5.19 -15.60
CA VAL A 55 11.65 3.87 -16.08
C VAL A 55 11.49 3.89 -17.61
N ALA A 56 10.74 4.85 -18.17
CA ALA A 56 10.55 5.01 -19.61
C ALA A 56 11.89 5.08 -20.34
N THR A 57 12.83 5.88 -19.83
CA THR A 57 14.19 5.99 -20.39
C THR A 57 14.91 4.64 -20.38
N GLY A 58 14.88 3.90 -19.26
CA GLY A 58 15.50 2.58 -19.17
C GLY A 58 14.90 1.55 -20.13
N LEU A 59 13.58 1.55 -20.29
CA LEU A 59 12.86 0.68 -21.22
C LEU A 59 13.17 1.02 -22.68
N ARG A 60 13.21 2.32 -23.00
CA ARG A 60 13.53 2.83 -24.34
C ARG A 60 14.93 2.38 -24.77
N MET A 61 15.91 2.48 -23.88
CA MET A 61 17.28 2.00 -24.14
C MET A 61 17.31 0.49 -24.47
N VAL A 62 16.45 -0.32 -23.84
CA VAL A 62 16.34 -1.74 -24.17
C VAL A 62 15.76 -1.93 -25.57
N LEU A 63 14.69 -1.21 -25.92
CA LEU A 63 14.06 -1.31 -27.24
C LEU A 63 15.01 -0.85 -28.36
N GLU A 64 15.66 0.31 -28.19
CA GLU A 64 16.63 0.88 -29.13
C GLU A 64 17.81 -0.06 -29.37
N LYS A 65 18.30 -0.73 -28.32
CA LYS A 65 19.41 -1.69 -28.43
C LYS A 65 19.06 -2.91 -29.29
N VAL A 66 17.79 -3.27 -29.41
CA VAL A 66 17.34 -4.34 -30.32
C VAL A 66 17.33 -3.86 -31.78
N GLY A 67 17.42 -2.55 -32.03
CA GLY A 67 17.50 -1.97 -33.38
C GLY A 67 16.19 -2.00 -34.14
N LYS A 68 15.04 -2.06 -33.44
CA LYS A 68 13.70 -2.05 -34.04
C LYS A 68 12.85 -0.94 -33.43
N THR A 69 11.98 -0.36 -34.24
CA THR A 69 11.02 0.68 -33.82
C THR A 69 9.84 0.11 -33.03
N ALA A 70 9.51 -1.16 -33.25
CA ALA A 70 8.51 -1.89 -32.47
C ALA A 70 8.89 -3.38 -32.34
N LEU A 71 8.40 -4.03 -31.28
CA LEU A 71 8.62 -5.45 -31.00
C LEU A 71 7.34 -6.11 -30.51
N PRO A 72 7.03 -7.36 -30.90
CA PRO A 72 5.99 -8.13 -30.22
C PRO A 72 6.25 -8.18 -28.71
N LEU A 73 5.20 -8.07 -27.88
CA LEU A 73 5.32 -8.04 -26.42
C LEU A 73 6.19 -9.18 -25.85
N PRO A 74 6.02 -10.46 -26.26
CA PRO A 74 6.88 -11.54 -25.80
C PRO A 74 8.36 -11.37 -26.16
N ALA A 75 8.65 -10.75 -27.31
CA ALA A 75 10.03 -10.49 -27.73
C ALA A 75 10.64 -9.35 -26.90
N PHE A 76 9.88 -8.28 -26.63
CA PHE A 76 10.33 -7.21 -25.75
C PHE A 76 10.59 -7.70 -24.33
N LEU A 77 9.69 -8.49 -23.73
CA LEU A 77 9.89 -9.06 -22.39
C LEU A 77 11.17 -9.90 -22.31
N ARG A 78 11.48 -10.71 -23.34
CA ARG A 78 12.75 -11.46 -23.43
C ARG A 78 13.98 -10.56 -23.59
N ALA A 79 13.86 -9.46 -24.35
CA ALA A 79 14.93 -8.48 -24.46
C ALA A 79 15.22 -7.82 -23.10
N CYS A 80 14.18 -7.49 -22.33
CA CYS A 80 14.31 -7.00 -20.97
C CYS A 80 14.96 -8.03 -20.04
N GLU A 81 14.58 -9.31 -20.11
CA GLU A 81 15.26 -10.39 -19.36
C GLU A 81 16.76 -10.48 -19.73
N THR A 82 17.08 -10.42 -21.01
CA THR A 82 18.47 -10.45 -21.50
C THR A 82 19.27 -9.23 -21.00
N ALA A 83 18.62 -8.08 -20.86
CA ALA A 83 19.18 -6.88 -20.26
C ALA A 83 19.22 -6.91 -18.72
N LYS A 84 18.90 -8.05 -18.08
CA LYS A 84 18.79 -8.23 -16.63
C LYS A 84 17.74 -7.31 -15.98
N LEU A 85 16.69 -6.99 -16.72
CA LEU A 85 15.56 -6.16 -16.32
C LEU A 85 14.23 -6.93 -16.49
N PRO A 86 14.01 -8.07 -15.80
CA PRO A 86 12.78 -8.84 -15.98
C PRO A 86 11.54 -8.02 -15.54
N LEU A 87 10.69 -7.61 -16.49
CA LEU A 87 9.52 -6.75 -16.19
C LEU A 87 8.38 -7.48 -15.49
N THR A 88 8.30 -8.79 -15.61
CA THR A 88 7.37 -9.66 -14.84
C THR A 88 7.94 -10.03 -13.47
N GLY A 89 9.18 -9.61 -13.18
CA GLY A 89 9.88 -9.80 -11.91
C GLY A 89 10.36 -8.45 -11.33
N PRO A 90 11.54 -8.40 -10.69
CA PRO A 90 12.01 -7.20 -9.99
C PRO A 90 12.56 -6.09 -10.89
N GLY A 91 12.59 -6.25 -12.22
CA GLY A 91 13.27 -5.31 -13.13
C GLY A 91 12.68 -3.90 -13.06
N LEU A 92 11.37 -3.79 -13.24
CA LEU A 92 10.64 -2.52 -13.13
C LEU A 92 10.85 -1.89 -11.76
N VAL A 93 10.89 -2.74 -10.73
CA VAL A 93 11.06 -2.33 -9.35
C VAL A 93 12.47 -1.75 -9.13
N GLY A 94 13.50 -2.41 -9.65
CA GLY A 94 14.89 -1.95 -9.53
C GLY A 94 15.12 -0.55 -10.11
N LEU A 95 14.54 -0.25 -11.28
CA LEU A 95 14.64 1.08 -11.89
C LEU A 95 13.99 2.16 -11.01
N ALA A 96 12.79 1.89 -10.50
CA ALA A 96 12.10 2.83 -9.63
C ALA A 96 12.85 3.06 -8.32
N VAL A 97 13.38 2.02 -7.66
CA VAL A 97 14.16 2.16 -6.41
C VAL A 97 15.35 3.10 -6.62
N MET A 98 16.09 2.97 -7.72
CA MET A 98 17.24 3.84 -8.00
C MET A 98 16.81 5.31 -8.09
N ALA A 99 15.78 5.61 -8.87
CA ALA A 99 15.23 6.96 -9.00
C ALA A 99 14.73 7.52 -7.65
N PHE A 100 14.06 6.68 -6.85
CA PHE A 100 13.64 7.09 -5.49
C PHE A 100 14.82 7.44 -4.58
N GLN A 101 15.94 6.71 -4.68
CA GLN A 101 17.12 7.03 -3.86
C GLN A 101 17.74 8.38 -4.25
N GLU A 102 17.73 8.76 -5.53
CA GLU A 102 18.17 10.09 -5.98
C GLU A 102 17.36 11.19 -5.29
N VAL A 103 16.03 11.09 -5.32
CA VAL A 103 15.14 12.07 -4.66
C VAL A 103 15.30 12.04 -3.15
N LYS A 104 15.49 10.85 -2.54
CA LYS A 104 15.75 10.73 -1.10
C LYS A 104 17.03 11.43 -0.67
N VAL A 105 18.10 11.31 -1.46
CA VAL A 105 19.36 12.00 -1.19
C VAL A 105 19.13 13.51 -1.26
N ALA A 106 18.55 14.01 -2.36
CA ALA A 106 18.30 15.44 -2.54
C ALA A 106 17.42 16.04 -1.42
N PHE A 107 16.33 15.37 -1.05
CA PHE A 107 15.45 15.87 0.01
C PHE A 107 16.09 15.81 1.40
N ARG A 108 16.93 14.79 1.66
CA ARG A 108 17.70 14.75 2.92
C ARG A 108 18.67 15.92 3.00
N GLU A 109 19.37 16.26 1.92
CA GLU A 109 20.23 17.45 1.89
C GLU A 109 19.43 18.73 2.20
N ARG A 110 18.25 18.89 1.60
CA ARG A 110 17.33 20.00 1.90
C ARG A 110 16.95 20.08 3.38
N LEU A 111 16.70 18.94 4.02
CA LEU A 111 16.29 18.89 5.43
C LEU A 111 17.43 19.01 6.45
N LYS A 112 18.69 18.79 6.06
CA LYS A 112 19.84 18.80 7.00
C LYS A 112 19.91 20.02 7.93
N PRO A 113 19.68 21.26 7.45
CA PRO A 113 19.72 22.45 8.33
C PRO A 113 18.71 22.37 9.49
N HIS A 114 17.62 21.62 9.31
CA HIS A 114 16.51 21.51 10.25
C HIS A 114 16.57 20.23 11.12
N ALA A 115 17.62 19.42 11.01
CA ALA A 115 17.73 18.12 11.67
C ALA A 115 17.66 18.17 13.21
N HIS A 116 18.04 19.33 13.78
CA HIS A 116 18.08 19.59 15.22
C HIS A 116 16.71 19.95 15.82
N LEU A 117 15.72 20.29 14.99
CA LEU A 117 14.38 20.67 15.46
C LEU A 117 13.57 19.43 15.85
N ASN A 118 12.59 19.59 16.74
CA ASN A 118 11.62 18.53 17.03
C ASN A 118 10.52 18.44 15.96
N GLU A 119 10.17 19.60 15.40
CA GLU A 119 9.16 19.78 14.37
C GLU A 119 9.61 20.88 13.41
N TYR A 120 9.33 20.71 12.13
CA TYR A 120 9.66 21.64 11.06
C TYR A 120 8.45 21.79 10.13
N GLU A 121 8.10 23.04 9.86
CA GLU A 121 7.07 23.39 8.87
C GLU A 121 7.73 23.52 7.50
N LEU A 122 7.32 22.64 6.59
CA LEU A 122 7.82 22.64 5.23
C LEU A 122 7.24 23.81 4.46
N THR A 123 8.09 24.50 3.72
CA THR A 123 7.67 25.48 2.71
C THR A 123 7.44 24.79 1.37
N ALA A 124 6.78 25.48 0.44
CA ALA A 124 6.67 25.01 -0.94
C ALA A 124 8.05 24.75 -1.59
N ALA A 125 9.04 25.60 -1.29
CA ALA A 125 10.40 25.46 -1.81
C ALA A 125 11.10 24.19 -1.29
N ASP A 126 10.80 23.73 -0.07
CA ASP A 126 11.35 22.48 0.46
C ASP A 126 10.81 21.27 -0.31
N CYS A 127 9.53 21.33 -0.69
CA CYS A 127 8.82 20.30 -1.43
C CYS A 127 9.15 20.29 -2.94
N HIS A 128 9.59 21.41 -3.51
CA HIS A 128 10.01 21.52 -4.91
C HIS A 128 11.37 20.87 -5.23
N VAL A 129 11.95 20.08 -4.31
CA VAL A 129 13.25 19.44 -4.52
C VAL A 129 13.35 18.67 -5.84
N VAL A 130 12.28 18.01 -6.30
CA VAL A 130 12.32 17.25 -7.55
C VAL A 130 12.39 18.20 -8.74
N ARG A 131 11.55 19.25 -8.73
CA ARG A 131 11.52 20.31 -9.75
C ARG A 131 12.86 21.02 -9.88
N ASP A 132 13.52 21.27 -8.76
CA ASP A 132 14.77 22.03 -8.71
C ASP A 132 16.00 21.22 -9.16
N ASN A 133 15.97 19.88 -8.99
CA ASN A 133 17.16 19.05 -9.15
C ASN A 133 17.11 18.11 -10.37
N PHE A 134 15.93 17.88 -10.96
CA PHE A 134 15.78 16.87 -12.00
C PHE A 134 14.95 17.36 -13.19
N THR A 135 15.32 16.88 -14.38
CA THR A 135 14.51 17.01 -15.59
C THR A 135 13.64 15.78 -15.76
N TYR A 136 12.34 15.99 -15.94
CA TYR A 136 11.35 14.94 -16.16
C TYR A 136 10.13 15.54 -16.86
N GLN A 137 9.35 14.68 -17.50
CA GLN A 137 8.05 15.08 -18.02
C GLN A 137 7.08 15.13 -16.85
N LYS A 138 6.61 16.35 -16.54
CA LYS A 138 5.73 16.64 -15.42
C LYS A 138 4.33 16.12 -15.71
N PHE A 139 3.73 15.50 -14.69
CA PHE A 139 2.32 15.13 -14.60
C PHE A 139 1.77 14.25 -15.74
N ASP A 140 1.05 13.22 -15.34
CA ASP A 140 0.21 12.40 -16.20
C ASP A 140 -1.05 12.01 -15.43
N GLU A 141 -1.99 11.41 -16.12
CA GLU A 141 -3.31 11.04 -15.62
C GLU A 141 -3.26 9.97 -14.52
N PHE A 142 -2.08 9.37 -14.28
CA PHE A 142 -1.87 8.36 -13.25
C PHE A 142 -1.14 8.91 -12.01
N THR A 143 -0.80 10.20 -12.00
CA THR A 143 -0.09 10.87 -10.89
C THR A 143 -1.00 11.37 -9.78
N PHE A 144 -2.28 11.01 -9.73
CA PHE A 144 -3.14 11.37 -8.60
C PHE A 144 -2.91 10.42 -7.40
N PRO A 145 -2.59 10.94 -6.19
CA PRO A 145 -2.40 10.10 -5.02
C PRO A 145 -3.72 9.78 -4.30
N SER A 146 -3.76 8.61 -3.69
CA SER A 146 -4.72 8.22 -2.65
C SER A 146 -4.02 8.28 -1.29
N GLY A 147 -4.54 9.08 -0.37
CA GLY A 147 -3.94 9.27 0.96
C GLY A 147 -4.51 8.35 2.03
N ASP A 148 -3.62 7.70 2.79
CA ASP A 148 -3.95 7.06 4.07
C ASP A 148 -3.96 8.13 5.16
N LEU A 149 -5.14 8.60 5.54
CA LEU A 149 -5.30 9.70 6.47
C LEU A 149 -5.64 9.21 7.89
N GLN A 150 -5.09 9.90 8.88
CA GLN A 150 -5.51 9.77 10.28
C GLN A 150 -5.85 11.15 10.85
N LEU A 151 -6.92 11.22 11.62
CA LEU A 151 -7.33 12.41 12.36
C LEU A 151 -7.02 12.23 13.84
N ALA A 152 -6.16 13.08 14.39
CA ALA A 152 -5.75 13.04 15.79
C ALA A 152 -6.39 14.20 16.57
N ALA A 153 -7.26 13.87 17.53
CA ALA A 153 -7.92 14.83 18.42
C ALA A 153 -8.14 14.21 19.82
N LYS A 154 -8.36 15.05 20.83
CA LYS A 154 -8.70 14.58 22.20
C LYS A 154 -10.12 14.01 22.28
N SER A 155 -11.02 14.60 21.52
CA SER A 155 -12.45 14.31 21.50
C SER A 155 -13.06 14.88 20.23
N HIS A 156 -14.32 14.54 19.98
CA HIS A 156 -15.10 15.16 18.91
C HIS A 156 -15.24 16.68 19.09
N ASP A 157 -15.51 17.16 20.31
CA ASP A 157 -15.59 18.60 20.57
C ASP A 157 -14.27 19.34 20.30
N ALA A 158 -13.13 18.67 20.48
CA ALA A 158 -11.83 19.24 20.10
C ALA A 158 -11.75 19.44 18.57
N ILE A 159 -12.33 18.53 17.78
CA ILE A 159 -12.44 18.71 16.33
C ILE A 159 -13.28 19.95 16.00
N LEU A 160 -14.45 20.07 16.62
CA LEU A 160 -15.34 21.22 16.43
C LEU A 160 -14.71 22.57 16.83
N ARG A 161 -13.76 22.57 17.77
CA ARG A 161 -12.98 23.76 18.16
C ARG A 161 -11.71 23.99 17.33
N GLY A 162 -11.41 23.16 16.34
CA GLY A 162 -10.18 23.28 15.56
C GLY A 162 -8.92 22.76 16.28
N GLU A 163 -9.07 21.97 17.34
CA GLU A 163 -7.99 21.40 18.18
C GLU A 163 -7.62 19.97 17.75
N TYR A 164 -7.24 19.80 16.49
CA TYR A 164 -6.86 18.51 15.91
C TYR A 164 -5.66 18.64 14.96
N ARG A 165 -5.13 17.48 14.56
CA ARG A 165 -4.12 17.35 13.52
C ARG A 165 -4.53 16.28 12.52
N TRP A 166 -4.35 16.59 11.26
CA TRP A 166 -4.29 15.58 10.22
C TRP A 166 -2.92 14.94 10.21
N ILE A 167 -2.87 13.64 9.90
CA ILE A 167 -1.64 12.90 9.71
C ILE A 167 -1.77 12.13 8.41
N VAL A 168 -0.99 12.53 7.41
CA VAL A 168 -0.77 11.70 6.22
C VAL A 168 0.12 10.56 6.67
N SER A 169 -0.47 9.38 6.79
CA SER A 169 0.32 8.18 7.08
C SER A 169 1.14 7.84 5.85
N GLU A 170 0.48 7.72 4.70
CA GLU A 170 1.07 7.38 3.41
C GLU A 170 0.29 8.01 2.27
N LEU A 171 0.98 8.20 1.15
CA LEU A 171 0.38 8.53 -0.13
C LEU A 171 0.69 7.38 -1.09
N HIS A 172 -0.36 6.81 -1.65
CA HIS A 172 -0.34 5.70 -2.60
C HIS A 172 -0.80 6.19 -3.97
N PRO A 173 -0.53 5.47 -5.06
CA PRO A 173 -1.28 5.64 -6.30
C PRO A 173 -2.78 5.37 -6.07
N ALA A 174 -3.64 6.04 -6.85
CA ALA A 174 -5.10 5.89 -6.78
C ALA A 174 -5.59 4.42 -6.84
N ALA A 175 -4.87 3.55 -7.56
CA ALA A 175 -5.17 2.11 -7.63
C ALA A 175 -5.18 1.39 -6.27
N ALA A 176 -4.57 1.93 -5.22
CA ALA A 176 -4.61 1.33 -3.88
C ALA A 176 -6.05 1.28 -3.32
N THR A 177 -6.93 2.19 -3.75
CA THR A 177 -8.38 2.15 -3.43
C THR A 177 -9.07 0.91 -4.01
N LEU A 178 -8.47 0.28 -5.03
CA LEU A 178 -8.95 -0.94 -5.65
C LEU A 178 -8.37 -2.21 -5.03
N HIS A 179 -7.57 -2.11 -3.95
CA HIS A 179 -7.22 -3.29 -3.16
C HIS A 179 -8.47 -4.00 -2.69
N HIS A 180 -8.43 -5.33 -2.71
CA HIS A 180 -9.57 -6.20 -2.45
C HIS A 180 -10.38 -5.79 -1.21
N CYS A 181 -9.71 -5.51 -0.09
CA CYS A 181 -10.35 -5.10 1.15
C CYS A 181 -11.10 -3.76 1.04
N MET A 182 -10.59 -2.81 0.28
CA MET A 182 -11.20 -1.50 0.08
C MET A 182 -12.32 -1.57 -0.95
N TYR A 183 -12.06 -2.22 -2.09
CA TYR A 183 -13.00 -2.32 -3.19
C TYR A 183 -14.28 -3.04 -2.75
N TRP A 184 -14.19 -4.19 -2.09
CA TRP A 184 -15.38 -4.92 -1.62
C TRP A 184 -16.13 -4.23 -0.47
N SER A 185 -15.45 -3.38 0.30
CA SER A 185 -16.08 -2.56 1.34
C SER A 185 -16.82 -1.36 0.76
N CYS A 186 -16.57 -1.00 -0.50
CA CYS A 186 -17.13 0.20 -1.09
C CYS A 186 -18.62 0.01 -1.35
N PRO A 187 -19.51 0.81 -0.73
CA PRO A 187 -20.95 0.65 -0.91
C PRO A 187 -21.45 1.05 -2.30
N ASN A 188 -20.62 1.75 -3.10
CA ASN A 188 -20.99 2.27 -4.41
C ASN A 188 -19.83 2.12 -5.41
N HIS A 189 -19.68 0.90 -5.95
CA HIS A 189 -18.66 0.60 -6.95
C HIS A 189 -18.75 1.52 -8.18
N ASP A 190 -19.97 1.84 -8.66
CA ASP A 190 -20.14 2.66 -9.86
C ASP A 190 -19.62 4.08 -9.67
N ALA A 191 -19.84 4.68 -8.50
CA ALA A 191 -19.31 6.01 -8.19
C ALA A 191 -17.79 5.99 -8.10
N LEU A 192 -17.21 4.97 -7.45
CA LEU A 192 -15.76 4.78 -7.38
C LEU A 192 -15.15 4.61 -8.77
N SER A 193 -15.75 3.76 -9.62
CA SER A 193 -15.33 3.55 -11.00
C SER A 193 -15.38 4.84 -11.81
N ARG A 194 -16.46 5.61 -11.73
CA ARG A 194 -16.56 6.91 -12.42
C ARG A 194 -15.51 7.91 -11.95
N ALA A 195 -15.27 8.00 -10.63
CA ALA A 195 -14.26 8.90 -10.08
C ALA A 195 -12.85 8.54 -10.59
N LEU A 196 -12.54 7.24 -10.63
CA LEU A 196 -11.26 6.77 -11.16
C LEU A 196 -11.13 6.98 -12.67
N GLN A 197 -12.18 6.75 -13.47
CA GLN A 197 -12.20 7.05 -14.90
C GLN A 197 -11.91 8.52 -15.19
N LEU A 198 -12.57 9.42 -14.45
CA LEU A 198 -12.33 10.87 -14.55
C LEU A 198 -10.90 11.23 -14.15
N SER A 199 -10.37 10.62 -13.09
CA SER A 199 -9.00 10.90 -12.63
C SER A 199 -7.93 10.48 -13.65
N THR A 200 -8.20 9.44 -14.44
CA THR A 200 -7.30 8.95 -15.48
C THR A 200 -7.58 9.53 -16.86
N CYS A 201 -8.49 10.50 -16.99
CA CYS A 201 -8.97 11.07 -18.25
C CYS A 201 -9.25 9.99 -19.32
N ASP A 202 -9.90 8.90 -18.92
CA ASP A 202 -10.22 7.76 -19.78
C ASP A 202 -9.01 7.04 -20.42
N LYS A 203 -7.77 7.31 -19.97
CA LYS A 203 -6.56 6.68 -20.52
C LYS A 203 -6.58 5.16 -20.30
N PRO A 204 -6.25 4.37 -21.33
CA PRO A 204 -6.17 2.92 -21.20
C PRO A 204 -4.91 2.51 -20.46
N PHE A 205 -4.96 1.33 -19.86
CA PHE A 205 -3.81 0.70 -19.25
C PHE A 205 -3.93 -0.82 -19.38
N PHE A 206 -2.81 -1.52 -19.27
CA PHE A 206 -2.77 -2.96 -19.53
C PHE A 206 -2.06 -3.73 -18.42
N HIS A 207 -2.39 -5.02 -18.31
CA HIS A 207 -1.67 -6.00 -17.50
C HIS A 207 -0.93 -6.98 -18.41
N PHE A 208 0.39 -7.05 -18.27
CA PHE A 208 1.25 -7.92 -19.09
C PHE A 208 1.83 -9.12 -18.31
N GLY A 209 1.24 -9.44 -17.16
CA GLY A 209 1.66 -10.56 -16.32
C GLY A 209 2.61 -10.18 -15.19
N PHE A 210 2.78 -8.88 -14.90
CA PHE A 210 3.43 -8.43 -13.68
C PHE A 210 2.53 -8.70 -12.47
N PHE A 211 3.02 -9.53 -11.55
CA PHE A 211 2.45 -9.68 -10.23
C PHE A 211 3.53 -9.36 -9.21
N ALA A 212 3.28 -8.35 -8.36
CA ALA A 212 4.14 -8.16 -7.20
C ALA A 212 4.08 -9.44 -6.36
N ALA A 213 5.25 -10.02 -6.06
CA ALA A 213 5.38 -11.30 -5.34
C ALA A 213 4.66 -11.30 -3.97
N ASP A 214 4.37 -10.12 -3.43
CA ASP A 214 3.77 -9.89 -2.12
C ASP A 214 2.31 -9.42 -2.17
N PHE A 215 1.64 -9.46 -3.33
CA PHE A 215 0.18 -9.31 -3.30
C PHE A 215 -0.44 -10.53 -2.65
N THR A 216 -0.98 -10.30 -1.46
CA THR A 216 -1.85 -11.24 -0.78
C THR A 216 -3.26 -11.11 -1.38
N ALA A 217 -4.16 -12.02 -1.03
CA ALA A 217 -5.57 -11.88 -1.39
C ALA A 217 -6.13 -10.49 -1.00
N HIS A 218 -5.73 -9.98 0.18
CA HIS A 218 -6.12 -8.68 0.71
C HIS A 218 -5.66 -7.48 -0.14
N THR A 219 -4.46 -7.57 -0.73
CA THR A 219 -3.86 -6.48 -1.53
C THR A 219 -4.00 -6.71 -3.04
N THR A 220 -4.82 -7.67 -3.45
CA THR A 220 -5.11 -7.88 -4.88
C THR A 220 -5.92 -6.70 -5.43
N VAL A 221 -5.43 -6.07 -6.50
CA VAL A 221 -6.07 -4.90 -7.13
C VAL A 221 -7.18 -5.34 -8.09
N ARG A 222 -8.42 -4.89 -7.88
CA ARG A 222 -9.62 -5.29 -8.65
C ARG A 222 -9.85 -4.44 -9.91
N ILE A 223 -8.77 -4.11 -10.61
CA ILE A 223 -8.78 -3.11 -11.70
C ILE A 223 -9.68 -3.49 -12.87
N PHE A 224 -9.74 -4.77 -13.24
CA PHE A 224 -10.60 -5.24 -14.34
C PHE A 224 -12.08 -5.27 -13.99
N ASP A 225 -12.43 -5.28 -12.71
CA ASP A 225 -13.83 -5.18 -12.29
C ASP A 225 -14.25 -3.70 -12.18
N ALA A 226 -13.35 -2.85 -11.68
CA ALA A 226 -13.63 -1.43 -11.51
C ALA A 226 -13.61 -0.65 -12.83
N LEU A 227 -12.68 -0.96 -13.75
CA LEU A 227 -12.42 -0.18 -14.96
C LEU A 227 -12.39 -1.06 -16.22
N PRO A 228 -13.47 -1.81 -16.52
CA PRO A 228 -13.47 -2.85 -17.56
C PRO A 228 -13.25 -2.32 -18.99
N GLN A 229 -13.51 -1.04 -19.24
CA GLN A 229 -13.32 -0.43 -20.57
C GLN A 229 -11.88 0.02 -20.82
N GLN A 230 -11.19 0.48 -19.76
CA GLN A 230 -9.81 0.98 -19.83
C GLN A 230 -8.78 -0.13 -19.63
N ALA A 231 -9.10 -1.13 -18.81
CA ALA A 231 -8.19 -2.19 -18.42
C ALA A 231 -8.10 -3.30 -19.49
N VAL A 232 -6.91 -3.49 -20.06
CA VAL A 232 -6.65 -4.53 -21.07
C VAL A 232 -5.76 -5.64 -20.51
N PHE A 233 -6.22 -6.88 -20.58
CA PHE A 233 -5.44 -8.05 -20.19
C PHE A 233 -4.58 -8.53 -21.38
N ALA A 234 -3.28 -8.28 -21.33
CA ALA A 234 -2.31 -8.59 -22.39
C ALA A 234 -1.21 -9.53 -21.87
N SER A 235 -1.60 -10.66 -21.27
CA SER A 235 -0.68 -11.56 -20.57
C SER A 235 -0.80 -13.02 -21.04
N PRO A 236 0.26 -13.84 -20.97
CA PRO A 236 0.17 -15.28 -21.25
C PRO A 236 -0.64 -16.08 -20.23
N GLN A 237 -0.94 -15.51 -19.04
CA GLN A 237 -1.77 -16.22 -18.06
C GLN A 237 -3.23 -16.30 -18.51
N ARG A 238 -3.99 -17.24 -17.94
CA ARG A 238 -5.42 -17.34 -18.19
C ARG A 238 -6.16 -16.18 -17.52
N GLY A 239 -6.62 -15.22 -18.31
CA GLY A 239 -7.51 -14.16 -17.85
C GLY A 239 -8.94 -14.66 -17.59
N ASN A 240 -9.74 -13.83 -16.91
CA ASN A 240 -11.19 -14.05 -16.83
C ASN A 240 -11.80 -13.85 -18.23
N PRO A 241 -12.69 -14.74 -18.72
CA PRO A 241 -13.32 -14.59 -20.03
C PRO A 241 -14.09 -13.28 -20.24
N ARG A 242 -14.50 -12.60 -19.16
CA ARG A 242 -15.19 -11.30 -19.21
C ARG A 242 -14.25 -10.12 -19.43
N TRP A 243 -12.95 -10.29 -19.25
CA TRP A 243 -11.99 -9.19 -19.37
C TRP A 243 -11.68 -8.91 -20.84
N ARG A 244 -11.60 -7.62 -21.18
CA ARG A 244 -11.03 -7.18 -22.44
C ARG A 244 -9.59 -7.69 -22.53
N SER A 245 -9.32 -8.55 -23.50
CA SER A 245 -8.05 -9.27 -23.58
C SER A 245 -7.45 -9.19 -24.97
N VAL A 246 -6.12 -9.01 -25.04
CA VAL A 246 -5.34 -9.05 -26.28
C VAL A 246 -4.30 -10.16 -26.15
N PRO A 247 -4.21 -11.12 -27.09
CA PRO A 247 -3.15 -12.11 -27.07
C PRO A 247 -1.78 -11.42 -27.09
N PRO A 248 -0.82 -11.77 -26.21
CA PRO A 248 0.48 -11.10 -26.16
C PRO A 248 1.21 -11.06 -27.51
N ALA A 249 1.06 -12.11 -28.32
CA ALA A 249 1.67 -12.20 -29.66
C ALA A 249 1.08 -11.19 -30.67
N ARG A 250 -0.10 -10.61 -30.40
CA ARG A 250 -0.76 -9.59 -31.21
C ARG A 250 -0.56 -8.17 -30.67
N ALA A 251 0.06 -8.03 -29.51
CA ALA A 251 0.43 -6.74 -28.95
C ALA A 251 1.89 -6.43 -29.30
N GLU A 252 2.15 -5.18 -29.66
CA GLU A 252 3.48 -4.68 -29.98
C GLU A 252 3.85 -3.54 -29.02
N VAL A 253 5.11 -3.56 -28.59
CA VAL A 253 5.75 -2.55 -27.78
C VAL A 253 6.47 -1.59 -28.71
N PHE A 254 6.27 -0.30 -28.52
CA PHE A 254 6.82 0.75 -29.36
C PHE A 254 7.18 1.98 -28.51
N ILE A 255 7.94 2.91 -29.10
CA ILE A 255 8.16 4.25 -28.53
C ILE A 255 7.12 5.19 -29.14
N ASP A 256 6.35 5.88 -28.31
CA ASP A 256 5.39 6.89 -28.77
C ASP A 256 6.07 8.24 -29.09
N ASP A 257 5.28 9.21 -29.55
CA ASP A 257 5.78 10.51 -30.02
C ASP A 257 6.38 11.34 -28.86
N GLU A 258 5.96 11.07 -27.63
CA GLU A 258 6.49 11.66 -26.41
C GLU A 258 7.75 10.93 -25.87
N GLY A 259 8.15 9.83 -26.51
CA GLY A 259 9.34 9.06 -26.15
C GLY A 259 9.12 8.05 -25.02
N ASP A 260 7.87 7.76 -24.67
CA ASP A 260 7.48 6.75 -23.69
C ASP A 260 7.41 5.36 -24.35
N VAL A 261 7.58 4.30 -23.55
CA VAL A 261 7.46 2.92 -24.01
C VAL A 261 6.07 2.40 -23.71
N ALA A 262 5.31 2.18 -24.77
CA ALA A 262 3.89 1.85 -24.71
C ALA A 262 3.56 0.52 -25.39
N LEU A 263 2.36 0.03 -25.14
CA LEU A 263 1.79 -1.14 -25.79
C LEU A 263 0.68 -0.69 -26.75
N ARG A 264 0.64 -1.28 -27.96
CA ARG A 264 -0.49 -1.14 -28.87
C ARG A 264 -0.90 -2.49 -29.46
N ALA A 265 -2.11 -2.59 -29.99
CA ALA A 265 -2.55 -3.72 -30.80
C ALA A 265 -3.48 -3.26 -31.90
N ASN A 266 -3.25 -3.71 -33.13
CA ASN A 266 -4.01 -3.29 -34.31
C ASN A 266 -4.09 -1.75 -34.47
N GLY A 267 -3.00 -1.05 -34.13
CA GLY A 267 -2.93 0.42 -34.15
C GLY A 267 -3.56 1.12 -32.94
N GLU A 268 -4.27 0.41 -32.07
CA GLU A 268 -4.87 0.98 -30.87
C GLU A 268 -3.87 1.05 -29.71
N TYR A 269 -3.70 2.22 -29.11
CA TYR A 269 -2.90 2.42 -27.88
C TYR A 269 -3.56 1.73 -26.67
N LEU A 270 -2.81 0.87 -25.98
CA LEU A 270 -3.31 0.08 -24.84
C LEU A 270 -2.76 0.57 -23.48
N GLY A 271 -1.83 1.51 -23.47
CA GLY A 271 -1.25 2.09 -22.27
C GLY A 271 0.27 2.11 -22.24
N SER A 272 0.80 2.82 -21.25
CA SER A 272 2.24 2.93 -20.98
C SER A 272 2.76 1.84 -20.02
N PHE A 273 4.00 1.41 -20.22
CA PHE A 273 4.73 0.62 -19.22
C PHE A 273 5.16 1.46 -18.01
N ALA A 274 5.43 2.75 -18.23
CA ALA A 274 6.03 3.64 -17.25
C ALA A 274 5.02 4.63 -16.59
N ARG A 275 3.94 4.94 -17.29
CA ARG A 275 2.92 5.93 -16.88
C ARG A 275 1.60 5.22 -16.63
N ASN A 276 1.62 4.37 -15.63
CA ASN A 276 0.49 3.53 -15.23
C ASN A 276 0.66 3.16 -13.75
N TRP A 277 -0.42 2.80 -13.06
CA TRP A 277 -0.43 2.41 -11.65
C TRP A 277 0.39 1.15 -11.33
N ILE A 278 1.00 0.46 -12.31
CA ILE A 278 1.81 -0.75 -12.10
C ILE A 278 3.11 -0.47 -11.35
N ILE A 279 3.86 0.56 -11.73
CA ILE A 279 5.13 0.92 -11.07
C ILE A 279 4.95 1.08 -9.55
N PRO A 280 4.02 1.92 -9.06
CA PRO A 280 3.92 2.24 -7.64
C PRO A 280 3.28 1.17 -6.77
N LEU A 281 2.51 0.22 -7.30
CA LEU A 281 1.93 -0.83 -6.44
C LEU A 281 3.02 -1.75 -5.82
N GLY A 282 4.25 -1.68 -6.35
CA GLY A 282 5.43 -2.27 -5.74
C GLY A 282 6.03 -1.46 -4.58
N PHE A 283 5.58 -0.24 -4.28
CA PHE A 283 6.35 0.72 -3.49
C PHE A 283 5.57 1.45 -2.39
N HIS A 284 6.21 1.50 -1.21
CA HIS A 284 5.88 2.44 -0.13
C HIS A 284 7.10 3.33 0.20
N PRO A 285 7.54 4.20 -0.73
CA PRO A 285 8.89 4.76 -0.72
C PRO A 285 8.99 6.14 -0.04
N PHE A 286 7.88 6.72 0.42
CA PHE A 286 7.82 8.08 1.01
C PHE A 286 8.36 8.14 2.44
N GLN A 287 9.54 7.57 2.66
CA GLN A 287 10.29 7.74 3.90
C GLN A 287 11.55 8.55 3.64
N PHE A 288 11.42 9.86 3.75
CA PHE A 288 12.48 10.83 3.43
C PHE A 288 13.30 11.28 4.63
N GLY A 289 13.23 10.53 5.73
CA GLY A 289 13.84 10.98 6.98
C GLY A 289 15.37 10.90 7.02
N LEU A 290 15.90 11.68 7.95
CA LEU A 290 17.29 11.81 8.33
C LEU A 290 17.68 10.80 9.41
N THR A 291 18.97 10.49 9.46
CA THR A 291 19.61 9.72 10.55
C THR A 291 20.58 10.62 11.31
N PRO A 292 20.69 10.51 12.65
CA PRO A 292 19.98 9.56 13.51
C PRO A 292 18.57 10.00 13.90
N HIS A 293 18.18 11.24 13.62
CA HIS A 293 16.90 11.84 13.99
C HIS A 293 16.29 12.57 12.79
N THR A 294 14.98 12.45 12.62
CA THR A 294 14.18 13.27 11.71
C THR A 294 13.17 14.08 12.50
N PRO A 295 13.10 15.42 12.32
CA PRO A 295 12.00 16.22 12.89
C PRO A 295 10.64 15.70 12.40
N ARG A 296 9.58 16.03 13.13
CA ARG A 296 8.23 15.95 12.58
C ARG A 296 8.13 16.97 11.44
N LEU A 297 7.67 16.54 10.28
CA LEU A 297 7.44 17.43 9.14
C LEU A 297 5.95 17.72 9.04
N ARG A 298 5.60 18.99 8.88
CA ARG A 298 4.20 19.40 8.69
C ARG A 298 4.06 20.44 7.59
N CYS A 299 2.88 20.50 7.00
CA CYS A 299 2.41 21.58 6.16
C CYS A 299 1.09 22.07 6.79
N GLY A 300 1.05 23.31 7.28
CA GLY A 300 -0.10 23.80 8.04
C GLY A 300 -0.45 22.91 9.23
N ARG A 301 -1.69 22.41 9.28
CA ARG A 301 -2.20 21.48 10.31
C ARG A 301 -1.92 20.00 10.02
N VAL A 302 -1.35 19.69 8.85
CA VAL A 302 -1.15 18.32 8.38
C VAL A 302 0.27 17.86 8.68
N ILE A 303 0.40 16.81 9.48
CA ILE A 303 1.67 16.10 9.67
C ILE A 303 1.90 15.18 8.48
N VAL A 304 2.92 15.48 7.68
CA VAL A 304 3.26 14.71 6.48
C VAL A 304 4.37 13.69 6.73
N GLN A 305 5.15 13.88 7.79
CA GLN A 305 6.07 12.86 8.28
C GLN A 305 6.23 12.92 9.80
N ARG A 306 6.10 11.78 10.47
CA ARG A 306 6.25 11.69 11.94
C ARG A 306 7.72 11.89 12.36
N ARG A 307 7.93 12.50 13.55
CA ARG A 307 9.24 12.54 14.21
C ARG A 307 9.76 11.11 14.36
N ALA A 308 11.02 10.91 14.00
CA ALA A 308 11.59 9.58 13.92
C ALA A 308 13.04 9.54 14.40
N TRP A 309 13.42 8.42 14.99
CA TRP A 309 14.79 8.13 15.43
C TRP A 309 15.24 6.80 14.86
N THR A 310 16.52 6.72 14.51
CA THR A 310 17.20 5.45 14.24
C THR A 310 17.95 5.02 15.49
N VAL A 311 17.74 3.76 15.86
CA VAL A 311 18.29 3.12 17.04
C VAL A 311 19.04 1.86 16.60
N SER A 312 20.30 1.72 16.97
CA SER A 312 21.06 0.48 16.77
C SER A 312 20.93 -0.44 17.99
N ILE A 313 21.22 -1.73 17.79
CA ILE A 313 21.22 -2.68 18.92
C ILE A 313 22.33 -2.36 19.92
N GLU A 314 23.44 -1.79 19.46
CA GLU A 314 24.56 -1.38 20.30
C GLU A 314 24.15 -0.27 21.29
N GLU A 315 23.20 0.61 20.90
CA GLU A 315 22.67 1.66 21.77
C GLU A 315 21.82 1.14 22.93
N MET A 316 21.37 -0.12 22.88
CA MET A 316 20.66 -0.77 24.00
C MET A 316 21.63 -1.21 25.12
N GLY A 317 22.92 -1.34 24.81
CA GLY A 317 23.96 -1.85 25.69
C GLY A 317 24.04 -3.38 25.78
N ALA A 318 24.95 -3.89 26.61
CA ALA A 318 25.03 -5.32 26.92
C ALA A 318 23.92 -5.73 27.89
N GLY A 319 23.33 -6.91 27.69
CA GLY A 319 22.30 -7.44 28.57
C GLY A 319 21.51 -8.59 27.94
N ASN A 320 20.77 -9.33 28.76
CA ASN A 320 19.84 -10.33 28.25
C ASN A 320 18.49 -9.68 27.95
N PHE A 321 18.16 -9.53 26.66
CA PHE A 321 16.90 -8.91 26.19
C PHE A 321 15.79 -9.92 25.86
N SER A 322 15.84 -11.14 26.42
CA SER A 322 14.76 -12.12 26.25
C SER A 322 13.62 -11.90 27.24
N GLY A 323 12.39 -11.98 26.75
CA GLY A 323 11.18 -11.78 27.57
C GLY A 323 11.11 -10.40 28.22
N LEU A 324 10.49 -10.32 29.39
CA LEU A 324 10.47 -9.11 30.22
C LEU A 324 11.62 -9.19 31.24
N SER A 325 12.80 -8.71 30.87
CA SER A 325 13.97 -8.69 31.74
C SER A 325 14.26 -7.31 32.33
N ARG A 326 14.94 -7.27 33.48
CA ARG A 326 15.43 -6.02 34.10
C ARG A 326 16.33 -5.25 33.13
N ASP A 327 17.22 -5.95 32.43
CA ASP A 327 18.17 -5.35 31.48
C ASP A 327 17.45 -4.68 30.31
N LEU A 328 16.38 -5.29 29.81
CA LEU A 328 15.54 -4.71 28.75
C LEU A 328 14.88 -3.42 29.22
N ILE A 329 14.25 -3.42 30.39
CA ILE A 329 13.57 -2.24 30.93
C ILE A 329 14.58 -1.10 31.13
N LEU A 330 15.72 -1.38 31.76
CA LEU A 330 16.75 -0.37 31.99
C LEU A 330 17.40 0.11 30.68
N GLY A 331 17.60 -0.78 29.70
CA GLY A 331 18.10 -0.44 28.38
C GLY A 331 17.16 0.51 27.63
N VAL A 332 15.85 0.21 27.63
CA VAL A 332 14.83 1.05 27.01
C VAL A 332 14.73 2.41 27.70
N GLU A 333 14.72 2.47 29.03
CA GLU A 333 14.63 3.76 29.74
C GLU A 333 15.89 4.62 29.55
N ARG A 334 17.09 4.02 29.52
CA ARG A 334 18.32 4.74 29.15
C ARG A 334 18.24 5.30 27.74
N LEU A 335 17.80 4.48 26.78
CA LEU A 335 17.62 4.91 25.39
C LEU A 335 16.60 6.04 25.28
N ARG A 336 15.49 5.93 26.02
CA ARG A 336 14.42 6.95 26.07
C ARG A 336 14.97 8.27 26.59
N ALA A 337 15.73 8.25 27.69
CA ALA A 337 16.36 9.43 28.25
C ALA A 337 17.42 10.03 27.31
N ALA A 338 18.26 9.19 26.70
CA ALA A 338 19.36 9.65 25.84
C ALA A 338 18.89 10.29 24.52
N LYS A 339 17.76 9.85 23.97
CA LYS A 339 17.24 10.32 22.68
C LYS A 339 15.99 11.19 22.78
N ASP A 340 15.55 11.54 23.99
CA ASP A 340 14.29 12.24 24.22
C ASP A 340 13.11 11.50 23.56
N LEU A 341 13.03 10.18 23.76
CA LEU A 341 11.94 9.40 23.18
C LEU A 341 10.64 9.58 23.98
N PRO A 342 9.50 9.72 23.30
CA PRO A 342 8.19 9.71 23.96
C PRO A 342 7.91 8.38 24.65
N ARG A 343 6.98 8.41 25.62
CA ARG A 343 6.53 7.20 26.33
C ARG A 343 5.93 6.14 25.40
N PHE A 344 5.23 6.57 24.36
CA PHE A 344 4.59 5.69 23.40
C PHE A 344 5.24 5.89 22.05
N VAL A 345 5.64 4.82 21.40
CA VAL A 345 6.28 4.87 20.09
C VAL A 345 5.85 3.68 19.25
N TYR A 346 5.84 3.87 17.94
CA TYR A 346 5.75 2.81 16.95
C TYR A 346 7.17 2.42 16.54
N ILE A 347 7.45 1.12 16.54
CA ILE A 347 8.74 0.60 16.11
C ILE A 347 8.57 0.04 14.70
N ARG A 348 9.39 0.53 13.77
CA ARG A 348 9.51 0.04 12.40
C ARG A 348 10.92 -0.51 12.21
N PRO A 349 11.09 -1.78 11.83
CA PRO A 349 12.42 -2.28 11.49
C PRO A 349 13.00 -1.52 10.27
N THR A 350 14.32 -1.37 10.20
CA THR A 350 14.95 -0.79 9.00
C THR A 350 14.87 -1.77 7.84
N GLU A 351 14.85 -1.26 6.61
CA GLU A 351 14.87 -2.07 5.38
C GLU A 351 15.96 -3.18 5.47
N LYS A 352 17.18 -2.81 5.88
CA LYS A 352 18.30 -3.75 6.10
C LYS A 352 17.98 -4.89 7.08
N ALA A 353 17.24 -4.60 8.15
CA ALA A 353 16.83 -5.62 9.13
C ALA A 353 15.79 -6.60 8.55
N LEU A 354 15.16 -6.23 7.45
CA LEU A 354 14.06 -6.98 6.84
C LEU A 354 14.44 -7.73 5.54
N ARG A 355 15.66 -7.54 5.01
CA ARG A 355 16.23 -8.12 3.74
C ARG A 355 16.33 -9.66 3.63
N ARG A 356 15.45 -10.44 4.26
CA ARG A 356 15.41 -11.92 4.14
C ARG A 356 14.13 -12.47 3.51
N THR A 357 13.29 -11.61 2.93
CA THR A 357 12.05 -12.00 2.25
C THR A 357 12.03 -11.40 0.85
N GLY A 358 11.47 -12.13 -0.13
CA GLY A 358 11.48 -11.81 -1.57
C GLY A 358 10.74 -10.55 -2.03
N ALA A 359 10.51 -9.61 -1.11
CA ALA A 359 9.93 -8.29 -1.31
C ALA A 359 11.04 -7.24 -1.47
N GLU A 360 12.03 -7.51 -2.32
CA GLU A 360 13.10 -6.56 -2.61
C GLU A 360 12.47 -5.32 -3.30
N GLY A 361 12.39 -4.20 -2.59
CA GLY A 361 11.86 -2.92 -3.12
C GLY A 361 10.83 -2.21 -2.25
N ARG A 362 10.19 -2.89 -1.28
CA ARG A 362 9.25 -2.26 -0.34
C ARG A 362 9.97 -1.79 0.92
N ASP A 363 10.05 -0.47 1.09
CA ASP A 363 10.61 0.16 2.29
C ASP A 363 9.84 -0.22 3.58
N LYS A 364 8.55 -0.57 3.47
CA LYS A 364 7.62 -0.71 4.61
C LYS A 364 7.31 -2.16 5.02
N ASP A 365 7.12 -3.08 4.08
CA ASP A 365 6.51 -4.38 4.39
C ASP A 365 7.46 -5.55 4.17
N THR A 366 8.32 -5.78 5.16
CA THR A 366 9.04 -7.04 5.24
C THR A 366 8.98 -7.60 6.67
N ILE A 367 7.78 -7.93 7.14
CA ILE A 367 7.57 -8.65 8.41
C ILE A 367 7.86 -10.15 8.20
N ARG A 368 8.65 -10.75 9.09
CA ARG A 368 8.99 -12.17 9.10
C ARG A 368 7.77 -13.04 9.46
N ARG A 369 7.33 -13.93 8.57
CA ARG A 369 6.62 -15.16 8.98
C ARG A 369 7.65 -16.12 9.57
N VAL A 370 7.65 -16.30 10.90
CA VAL A 370 8.35 -17.43 11.53
C VAL A 370 7.39 -18.61 11.53
N GLY A 371 7.61 -19.55 10.62
CA GLY A 371 6.91 -20.83 10.61
C GLY A 371 7.90 -21.99 10.45
N ASN A 372 8.28 -22.62 11.56
CA ASN A 372 8.19 -24.07 11.86
C ASN A 372 9.25 -24.55 12.85
N HIS A 373 8.78 -25.21 13.91
CA HIS A 373 9.52 -25.69 15.08
C HIS A 373 10.41 -26.93 14.82
N ARG A 374 10.50 -27.45 13.59
CA ARG A 374 11.19 -28.73 13.30
C ARG A 374 12.61 -28.62 12.73
N ASN A 375 13.08 -27.41 12.38
CA ASN A 375 14.47 -27.21 11.91
C ASN A 375 15.42 -26.60 12.96
N ALA A 376 14.93 -26.34 14.18
CA ALA A 376 15.72 -25.74 15.26
C ALA A 376 16.88 -26.61 15.76
N THR A 377 16.83 -27.94 15.53
CA THR A 377 17.84 -28.87 16.05
C THR A 377 19.06 -28.99 15.13
N ARG A 378 18.94 -28.70 13.82
CA ARG A 378 20.06 -28.81 12.87
C ARG A 378 20.85 -27.51 12.69
N ALA A 379 20.23 -26.35 12.95
CA ALA A 379 20.88 -25.04 12.90
C ALA A 379 21.74 -24.71 14.14
N ARG A 380 21.63 -25.48 15.24
CA ARG A 380 22.42 -25.24 16.47
C ARG A 380 23.91 -25.59 16.32
N ARG A 381 24.32 -26.39 15.32
CA ARG A 381 25.73 -26.79 15.14
C ARG A 381 26.53 -25.91 14.17
N SER A 382 25.92 -25.01 13.41
CA SER A 382 26.64 -24.11 12.49
C SER A 382 26.70 -22.65 12.96
N LEU A 383 26.15 -22.32 14.13
CA LEU A 383 25.99 -20.95 14.63
C LEU A 383 27.16 -20.46 15.51
N VAL A 384 28.29 -21.17 15.52
CA VAL A 384 29.54 -20.74 16.19
C VAL A 384 30.48 -19.99 15.24
N ALA A 385 30.21 -19.94 13.94
CA ALA A 385 31.07 -19.22 13.00
C ALA A 385 30.24 -18.33 12.05
N ARG A 386 30.48 -17.01 12.17
CA ARG A 386 30.12 -15.92 11.24
C ARG A 386 28.69 -15.37 11.29
N SER A 387 28.52 -14.31 12.08
CA SER A 387 27.58 -13.21 11.79
C SER A 387 27.98 -11.94 12.56
N ARG A 388 29.01 -11.23 12.05
CA ARG A 388 29.30 -9.84 12.44
C ARG A 388 28.67 -8.90 11.42
N ARG A 389 27.41 -8.47 11.59
CA ARG A 389 26.89 -7.23 10.98
C ARG A 389 25.80 -6.59 11.86
N PRO A 390 25.84 -5.28 12.11
CA PRO A 390 24.87 -4.59 12.96
C PRO A 390 23.51 -4.43 12.26
N SER A 391 22.45 -4.63 13.04
CA SER A 391 21.03 -4.45 12.68
C SER A 391 20.47 -3.22 13.40
N HIS A 392 19.75 -2.35 12.68
CA HIS A 392 19.17 -1.11 13.21
C HIS A 392 17.63 -1.20 13.22
N LEU A 393 16.99 -0.59 14.21
CA LEU A 393 15.55 -0.39 14.36
C LEU A 393 15.22 1.11 14.25
N ARG A 394 14.03 1.46 13.74
CA ARG A 394 13.55 2.84 13.67
C ARG A 394 12.33 3.02 14.58
N VAL A 395 12.26 4.14 15.27
CA VAL A 395 11.21 4.46 16.25
C VAL A 395 10.48 5.72 15.77
N THR A 396 9.14 5.74 15.77
CA THR A 396 8.30 6.86 15.29
C THR A 396 7.21 7.20 16.31
N HIS A 397 6.84 8.48 16.44
CA HIS A 397 5.85 8.96 17.44
C HIS A 397 4.54 9.49 16.82
N ILE A 398 3.43 9.38 17.55
CA ILE A 398 2.19 10.16 17.35
C ILE A 398 1.80 10.80 18.68
N ASP A 399 1.54 12.11 18.69
CA ASP A 399 1.01 12.81 19.87
C ASP A 399 -0.36 12.21 20.24
N ARG A 400 -0.45 11.55 21.40
CA ARG A 400 -1.71 11.44 22.14
C ARG A 400 -1.70 12.46 23.27
N PRO A 401 -2.74 13.27 23.42
CA PRO A 401 -2.85 14.08 24.62
C PRO A 401 -3.20 13.19 25.81
N ALA A 402 -2.67 13.53 26.98
CA ALA A 402 -2.79 12.76 28.21
C ALA A 402 -4.26 12.42 28.55
N MET A 403 -4.64 11.14 28.46
CA MET A 403 -5.86 10.65 29.08
C MET A 403 -5.58 10.42 30.57
N LYS A 404 -6.25 11.18 31.45
CA LYS A 404 -6.44 10.79 32.85
C LYS A 404 -7.35 9.56 32.85
N LEU A 405 -6.88 8.50 33.51
CA LEU A 405 -7.65 7.28 33.75
C LEU A 405 -8.83 7.63 34.68
N MET A 406 -10.05 7.74 34.15
CA MET A 406 -11.24 7.66 35.00
C MET A 406 -11.43 6.19 35.39
N LYS A 407 -11.20 5.88 36.67
CA LYS A 407 -11.63 4.62 37.28
C LYS A 407 -13.16 4.66 37.38
N SER A 408 -13.86 3.91 36.53
CA SER A 408 -15.23 3.49 36.86
C SER A 408 -15.14 2.28 37.77
N VAL A 409 -15.59 2.48 39.01
CA VAL A 409 -15.91 1.42 39.96
C VAL A 409 -17.22 0.82 39.50
N ALA A 410 -17.23 -0.47 39.15
CA ALA A 410 -18.45 -1.25 39.02
C ALA A 410 -18.42 -2.34 40.10
N ILE A 411 -19.19 -2.08 41.15
CA ILE A 411 -19.62 -3.07 42.15
C ILE A 411 -20.66 -3.94 41.44
N GLY A 412 -20.44 -5.25 41.40
CA GLY A 412 -21.39 -6.22 40.87
C GLY A 412 -21.50 -7.39 41.83
N ASN A 413 -22.55 -7.38 42.65
CA ASN A 413 -22.93 -8.45 43.54
C ASN A 413 -23.19 -9.75 42.78
N SER A 414 -22.64 -10.83 43.31
CA SER A 414 -23.01 -12.21 43.02
C SER A 414 -24.41 -12.49 43.55
N ASP A 415 -25.26 -13.09 42.72
CA ASP A 415 -26.28 -14.01 43.23
C ASP A 415 -26.51 -15.15 42.23
N GLU A 416 -26.23 -16.34 42.72
CA GLU A 416 -26.45 -17.64 42.09
C GLU A 416 -27.96 -17.93 41.99
N ARG A 417 -28.39 -18.59 40.89
CA ARG A 417 -29.56 -19.48 40.92
C ARG A 417 -29.50 -20.51 39.79
N THR A 418 -29.03 -21.70 40.18
CA THR A 418 -29.62 -23.03 39.98
C THR A 418 -30.41 -23.33 38.69
N ARG A 419 -29.91 -24.32 37.93
CA ARG A 419 -30.64 -25.13 36.93
C ARG A 419 -31.51 -26.20 37.62
N PRO A 420 -32.54 -26.72 36.92
CA PRO A 420 -32.97 -28.11 37.10
C PRO A 420 -32.73 -28.96 35.83
N ARG A 421 -32.44 -30.25 36.08
CA ARG A 421 -32.44 -31.37 35.13
C ARG A 421 -33.82 -32.04 35.11
N GLY A 422 -34.17 -32.66 33.98
CA GLY A 422 -35.22 -33.68 33.86
C GLY A 422 -35.61 -33.88 32.39
N THR A 423 -34.99 -34.81 31.67
CA THR A 423 -35.47 -36.20 31.37
C THR A 423 -36.72 -36.26 30.48
N GLY A 424 -36.61 -36.91 29.31
CA GLY A 424 -37.76 -37.50 28.63
C GLY A 424 -37.71 -37.56 27.10
N ILE A 425 -37.16 -38.66 26.58
CA ILE A 425 -37.80 -39.54 25.56
C ILE A 425 -38.16 -38.95 24.17
N LEU A 426 -37.42 -39.43 23.15
CA LEU A 426 -37.76 -39.54 21.72
C LEU A 426 -38.98 -40.47 21.51
N PRO A 427 -39.81 -40.39 20.44
CA PRO A 427 -39.31 -40.73 19.09
C PRO A 427 -40.03 -40.16 17.84
N VAL A 428 -39.28 -40.20 16.73
CA VAL A 428 -39.61 -40.69 15.36
C VAL A 428 -40.85 -40.15 14.63
N GLY A 429 -40.63 -39.68 13.40
CA GLY A 429 -41.68 -39.55 12.37
C GLY A 429 -41.13 -39.02 11.04
N ASP A 430 -40.83 -39.96 10.15
CA ASP A 430 -40.48 -39.80 8.73
C ASP A 430 -41.62 -39.23 7.85
N ALA A 431 -41.25 -38.99 6.58
CA ALA A 431 -42.06 -38.80 5.37
C ALA A 431 -42.16 -37.33 4.91
N ASP A 432 -41.43 -36.86 3.89
CA ASP A 432 -41.32 -37.32 2.48
C ASP A 432 -42.56 -36.98 1.62
N SER A 433 -42.26 -36.57 0.39
CA SER A 433 -43.15 -36.36 -0.77
C SER A 433 -43.87 -35.00 -0.87
N ARG A 434 -44.09 -34.38 -2.03
CA ARG A 434 -43.62 -34.46 -3.43
C ARG A 434 -44.45 -33.41 -4.18
N LYS A 435 -43.86 -32.84 -5.26
CA LYS A 435 -44.54 -32.39 -6.51
C LYS A 435 -45.49 -31.19 -6.39
N SER A 436 -45.68 -30.32 -7.38
CA SER A 436 -45.18 -30.17 -8.76
C SER A 436 -45.85 -28.92 -9.35
N ALA A 437 -45.20 -28.33 -10.37
CA ALA A 437 -45.77 -27.51 -11.45
C ALA A 437 -46.45 -26.18 -11.05
N GLY A 438 -46.17 -25.03 -11.68
CA GLY A 438 -45.75 -24.79 -13.05
C GLY A 438 -46.87 -24.03 -13.74
N GLU A 439 -46.65 -22.77 -14.11
CA GLU A 439 -47.22 -22.06 -15.27
C GLU A 439 -46.92 -20.54 -15.20
N THR A 440 -46.06 -20.11 -16.14
CA THR A 440 -46.10 -18.80 -16.82
C THR A 440 -46.70 -19.05 -18.22
N PRO A 441 -46.97 -18.05 -19.11
CA PRO A 441 -46.81 -16.58 -19.02
C PRO A 441 -48.04 -15.79 -19.59
N THR A 442 -48.01 -14.46 -19.52
CA THR A 442 -48.26 -13.52 -20.66
C THR A 442 -48.20 -12.06 -20.15
N GLY A 443 -47.39 -11.21 -20.81
CA GLY A 443 -47.42 -9.74 -20.64
C GLY A 443 -48.47 -9.09 -21.57
N PRO A 444 -48.33 -7.81 -21.99
CA PRO A 444 -47.48 -6.71 -21.51
C PRO A 444 -48.30 -5.41 -21.22
N THR A 445 -47.67 -4.34 -20.70
CA THR A 445 -47.82 -2.96 -21.21
C THR A 445 -47.03 -1.92 -20.39
N ASN A 446 -46.50 -0.95 -21.14
CA ASN A 446 -45.79 0.27 -20.76
C ASN A 446 -46.50 1.15 -19.71
N LYS A 447 -45.71 1.88 -18.90
CA LYS A 447 -45.72 3.35 -18.88
C LYS A 447 -44.60 3.94 -18.01
N LEU A 448 -43.97 4.97 -18.58
CA LEU A 448 -42.99 5.89 -17.98
C LEU A 448 -43.58 6.69 -16.80
N SER A 449 -42.74 7.01 -15.82
CA SER A 449 -42.72 8.35 -15.20
C SER A 449 -41.45 8.59 -14.37
N VAL A 450 -40.71 9.62 -14.78
CA VAL A 450 -39.59 10.29 -14.10
C VAL A 450 -40.12 11.27 -13.05
N PRO A 451 -39.41 11.53 -11.93
CA PRO A 451 -39.52 12.82 -11.24
C PRO A 451 -38.23 13.64 -11.31
N ARG A 452 -38.41 14.92 -11.64
CA ARG A 452 -37.42 16.01 -11.63
C ARG A 452 -37.16 16.51 -10.19
N PHE A 453 -35.93 16.93 -9.93
CA PHE A 453 -35.54 17.75 -8.77
C PHE A 453 -35.93 19.22 -8.96
N PRO A 454 -36.10 20.00 -7.87
CA PRO A 454 -35.99 21.45 -7.92
C PRO A 454 -34.72 21.98 -7.19
N LYS A 455 -34.07 22.88 -7.92
CA LYS A 455 -33.09 23.95 -7.66
C LYS A 455 -32.43 24.08 -6.30
#